data_AF-A0A6B3HGJ6-F1
#
_entry.id   AF-A0A6B3HGJ6-F1
#
_cell.length_a   1.000
_cell.length_b   1.000
_cell.length_c   1.000
_cell.angle_alpha   90.00
_cell.angle_beta   90.00
_cell.angle_gamma   90.00
#
_symmetry.space_group_name_H-M   'P 1'
#
loop_
_entity.id
_entity.type
_entity.pdbx_description
1 polymer ?
#
loop_
_entity_poly.entity_id
_entity_poly.type
_entity_poly.pdbx_seq_one_letter_code
_entity_poly.pdbx_strand_id
1 'polypeptide(L)'
;MHSPHDPYVRVRGAREHNLQDVNVDIPRDTLTVFTGVSGSGKSSLAFGTIYAEAQRRYFESVAPYARRLIHQVGAPAVGEITGLPPAV
;
A
#
# COMPACT_ATOMS: atom_id res chain seq x y z
N MET A 1 23.17 12.22 5.49
CA MET A 1 22.42 12.60 4.27
C MET A 1 20.94 12.39 4.57
N HIS A 2 20.19 13.46 4.81
CA HIS A 2 18.78 13.40 5.20
C HIS A 2 17.95 13.55 3.92
N SER A 3 17.14 12.56 3.57
CA SER A 3 16.28 12.61 2.39
C SER A 3 15.08 13.53 2.69
N PRO A 4 14.65 14.44 1.79
CA PRO A 4 13.55 15.38 2.02
C PRO A 4 12.15 14.72 2.01
N HIS A 5 12.09 13.39 2.11
CA HIS A 5 10.87 12.61 2.00
C HIS A 5 10.50 12.00 3.34
N ASP A 6 9.19 11.80 3.55
CA ASP A 6 8.67 11.11 4.72
C ASP A 6 9.42 9.78 4.91
N PRO A 7 10.09 9.54 6.06
CA PRO A 7 10.89 8.34 6.26
C PRO A 7 10.06 7.07 6.42
N TYR A 8 8.73 7.17 6.46
CA TYR A 8 7.84 6.04 6.64
C TYR A 8 6.72 6.00 5.59
N VAL A 9 6.30 4.79 5.25
CA VAL A 9 4.94 4.52 4.76
C VAL A 9 4.06 4.28 5.97
N ARG A 10 3.07 5.14 6.21
CA ARG A 10 2.14 4.98 7.32
C ARG A 10 0.82 4.47 6.79
N VAL A 11 0.38 3.33 7.31
CA VAL A 11 -0.92 2.74 7.02
C VAL A 11 -1.81 2.95 8.23
N ARG A 12 -3.02 3.47 8.02
CA ARG A 12 -4.00 3.73 9.08
C ARG A 12 -5.33 3.06 8.76
N GLY A 13 -5.80 2.27 9.73
CA GLY A 13 -7.08 1.56 9.67
C GLY A 13 -7.20 0.57 8.52
N ALA A 14 -6.18 -0.27 8.30
CA ALA A 14 -6.24 -1.34 7.31
C ALA A 14 -7.21 -2.44 7.75
N ARG A 15 -8.16 -2.77 6.87
CA ARG A 15 -9.28 -3.69 7.10
C ARG A 15 -9.45 -4.68 5.93
N GLU A 16 -8.46 -4.78 5.05
CA GLU A 16 -8.48 -5.71 3.93
C GLU A 16 -8.56 -7.16 4.43
N HIS A 17 -9.52 -7.92 3.90
CA HIS A 17 -9.85 -9.28 4.35
C HIS A 17 -10.10 -9.41 5.86
N ASN A 18 -9.13 -9.95 6.60
CA ASN A 18 -9.24 -10.26 8.02
C ASN A 18 -8.43 -9.30 8.90
N LEU A 19 -7.89 -8.21 8.34
CA LEU A 19 -7.23 -7.18 9.12
C LEU A 19 -8.25 -6.47 10.00
N GLN A 20 -7.88 -6.24 11.26
CA GLN A 20 -8.74 -5.64 12.28
C GLN A 20 -8.27 -4.22 12.60
N ASP A 21 -8.55 -3.29 11.69
CA ASP A 21 -8.21 -1.86 11.83
C ASP A 21 -6.72 -1.61 12.14
N VAL A 22 -5.85 -2.27 11.38
CA VAL A 22 -4.41 -2.28 11.64
C VAL A 22 -3.77 -0.94 11.28
N ASN A 23 -2.97 -0.40 12.20
CA ASN A 23 -2.13 0.77 12.02
C ASN A 23 -0.65 0.34 12.05
N VAL A 24 0.14 0.72 11.05
CA VAL A 24 1.57 0.39 11.00
C VAL A 24 2.38 1.50 10.35
N ASP A 25 3.61 1.70 10.83
CA ASP A 25 4.61 2.58 10.23
C ASP A 25 5.76 1.72 9.70
N ILE A 26 5.97 1.74 8.39
CA ILE A 26 6.96 0.93 7.70
C ILE A 26 8.10 1.86 7.27
N PRO A 27 9.35 1.62 7.71
CA PRO A 27 10.48 2.44 7.27
C PRO A 27 10.66 2.33 5.76
N ARG A 28 10.91 3.48 5.13
CA ARG A 28 11.23 3.57 3.70
C ARG A 28 12.70 3.34 3.46
N ASP A 29 13.02 2.99 2.21
CA ASP A 29 14.38 2.79 1.72
C ASP A 29 15.15 1.71 2.50
N THR A 30 14.41 0.75 3.07
CA THR A 30 14.94 -0.41 3.79
C THR A 30 14.26 -1.70 3.33
N LEU A 31 14.96 -2.82 3.49
CA LEU A 31 14.35 -4.14 3.35
C LEU A 31 13.48 -4.43 4.58
N THR A 32 12.16 -4.32 4.44
CA THR A 32 11.18 -4.64 5.49
C THR A 32 10.59 -6.03 5.25
N VAL A 33 10.57 -6.88 6.29
CA VAL A 33 10.02 -8.24 6.23
C VAL A 33 8.74 -8.33 7.07
N PHE A 34 7.65 -8.80 6.46
CA PHE A 34 6.41 -9.15 7.16
C PHE A 34 6.40 -10.64 7.51
N THR A 35 6.32 -10.97 8.79
CA THR A 35 6.36 -12.35 9.30
C THR A 35 5.23 -12.64 10.29
N GLY A 36 4.98 -13.92 10.58
CA GLY A 36 3.87 -14.40 11.40
C GLY A 36 3.20 -15.66 10.84
N VAL A 37 2.35 -16.30 11.65
CA VAL A 37 1.66 -17.57 11.33
C VAL A 37 0.77 -17.48 10.09
N SER A 38 0.48 -18.62 9.44
CA SER A 38 -0.49 -18.64 8.32
C SER A 38 -1.83 -18.03 8.74
N GLY A 39 -2.46 -17.26 7.85
CA GLY A 39 -3.73 -16.57 8.14
C GLY A 39 -3.62 -15.29 8.97
N SER A 40 -2.43 -14.88 9.45
CA SER A 40 -2.29 -13.68 10.31
C SER A 40 -2.51 -12.32 9.60
N GLY A 41 -2.83 -12.30 8.31
CA GLY A 41 -3.08 -11.07 7.55
C GLY A 41 -1.85 -10.43 6.89
N LYS A 42 -0.67 -11.07 6.89
CA LYS A 42 0.56 -10.55 6.23
C LYS A 42 0.32 -10.20 4.76
N SER A 43 -0.23 -11.14 3.99
CA SER A 43 -0.50 -10.94 2.57
C SER A 43 -1.60 -9.92 2.34
N SER A 44 -2.60 -9.86 3.23
CA SER A 44 -3.64 -8.83 3.21
C SER A 44 -3.05 -7.43 3.38
N LEU A 45 -2.07 -7.26 4.27
CA LEU A 45 -1.40 -5.99 4.50
C LEU A 45 -0.40 -5.65 3.38
N ALA A 46 0.50 -6.57 3.03
CA ALA A 46 1.56 -6.32 2.06
C ALA A 46 1.01 -6.20 0.62
N PHE A 47 0.24 -7.19 0.17
CA PHE A 47 -0.25 -7.25 -1.21
C PHE A 47 -1.64 -6.63 -1.34
N GLY A 48 -2.58 -7.06 -0.49
CA GLY A 48 -3.97 -6.62 -0.56
C GLY A 48 -4.14 -5.13 -0.25
N THR A 49 -3.27 -4.55 0.57
CA THR A 49 -3.39 -3.15 1.00
C THR A 49 -2.30 -2.27 0.39
N ILE A 50 -1.02 -2.48 0.75
CA ILE A 50 0.07 -1.57 0.38
C ILE A 50 0.36 -1.61 -1.12
N TYR A 51 0.58 -2.81 -1.67
CA TYR A 51 0.87 -2.96 -3.10
C TYR A 51 -0.33 -2.53 -3.97
N ALA A 52 -1.55 -2.95 -3.61
CA ALA A 52 -2.76 -2.55 -4.33
C ALA A 52 -2.92 -1.02 -4.40
N GLU A 53 -2.70 -0.32 -3.28
CA GLU A 53 -2.75 1.14 -3.25
C GLU A 53 -1.62 1.79 -4.09
N ALA A 54 -0.40 1.26 -4.02
CA ALA A 54 0.72 1.77 -4.81
C ALA A 54 0.45 1.63 -6.32
N GLN A 55 -0.13 0.50 -6.72
CA GLN A 55 -0.52 0.22 -8.09
C GLN A 55 -1.67 1.14 -8.54
N ARG A 56 -2.68 1.35 -7.68
CA ARG A 56 -3.78 2.30 -7.93
C ARG A 56 -3.25 3.71 -8.19
N ARG A 57 -2.34 4.21 -7.33
CA ARG A 57 -1.69 5.53 -7.50
C ARG A 57 -0.89 5.62 -8.80
N TYR A 58 -0.19 4.55 -9.17
CA TYR A 58 0.53 4.49 -10.43
C TYR A 58 -0.43 4.64 -11.62
N PHE A 59 -1.55 3.93 -11.62
CA PHE A 59 -2.54 4.05 -12.69
C PHE A 59 -3.29 5.40 -12.69
N GLU A 60 -3.43 6.05 -11.55
CA GLU A 60 -3.94 7.42 -11.50
C GLU A 60 -2.96 8.42 -12.11
N SER A 61 -1.66 8.14 -12.06
CA SER A 61 -0.63 8.97 -12.67
C SER A 61 -0.51 8.83 -14.21
N VAL A 62 -1.08 7.78 -14.82
CA VAL A 62 -1.00 7.59 -16.28
C VAL A 62 -1.99 8.47 -17.05
N ALA A 63 -1.67 8.72 -18.32
CA ALA A 63 -2.48 9.54 -19.22
C ALA A 63 -3.95 9.06 -19.28
N PRO A 64 -4.94 9.97 -19.39
CA PRO A 64 -6.36 9.63 -19.35
C PRO A 64 -6.80 8.55 -20.36
N TYR A 65 -6.15 8.49 -21.53
CA TYR A 65 -6.42 7.47 -22.55
C TYR A 65 -5.99 6.07 -22.12
N ALA A 66 -4.83 5.94 -21.46
CA ALA A 66 -4.33 4.65 -20.98
C ALA A 66 -5.21 4.06 -19.87
N ARG A 67 -5.90 4.90 -19.09
CA ARG A 67 -6.81 4.45 -18.02
C ARG A 67 -7.94 3.53 -18.52
N ARG A 68 -8.37 3.65 -19.78
CA ARG A 68 -9.43 2.81 -20.37
C ARG A 68 -8.97 1.38 -20.68
N LEU A 69 -7.65 1.18 -20.78
CA LEU A 69 -7.05 -0.11 -21.12
C LEU A 69 -6.62 -0.90 -19.87
N ILE A 70 -6.77 -0.30 -18.68
CA ILE A 70 -6.32 -0.86 -17.42
C ILE A 70 -7.53 -1.42 -16.67
N HIS A 71 -7.46 -2.70 -16.29
CA HIS A 71 -8.41 -3.26 -15.34
C HIS A 71 -8.26 -2.52 -14.01
N GLN A 72 -9.29 -1.77 -13.63
CA GLN A 72 -9.31 -1.07 -12.35
C GLN A 72 -9.31 -2.08 -11.22
N VAL A 73 -8.19 -2.17 -10.51
CA VAL A 73 -8.14 -2.82 -9.20
C VAL A 73 -8.89 -1.91 -8.23
N GLY A 74 -9.87 -2.45 -7.51
CA GLY A 74 -10.62 -1.70 -6.51
C GLY A 74 -9.68 -1.12 -5.44
N ALA A 75 -10.06 0.02 -4.86
CA ALA A 75 -9.31 0.59 -3.75
C ALA A 75 -9.35 -0.38 -2.55
N PRO A 76 -8.21 -0.63 -1.88
CA PRO A 76 -8.19 -1.51 -0.72
C PRO A 76 -8.99 -0.93 0.45
N ALA A 77 -9.50 -1.79 1.32
CA ALA A 77 -10.21 -1.39 2.53
C ALA A 77 -9.23 -0.84 3.57
N VAL A 78 -8.89 0.45 3.47
CA VAL A 78 -7.98 1.16 4.38
C VAL A 78 -8.47 2.59 4.63
N GLY A 79 -8.19 3.14 5.81
CA GLY A 79 -8.52 4.53 6.13
C GLY A 79 -7.62 5.53 5.38
N GLU A 80 -6.32 5.44 5.61
CA GLU A 80 -5.33 6.34 4.99
C GLU A 80 -3.99 5.63 4.79
N ILE A 81 -3.29 5.99 3.70
CA ILE A 81 -1.89 5.63 3.51
C ILE A 81 -1.08 6.87 3.11
N THR A 82 -0.11 7.27 3.94
CA THR A 82 0.81 8.38 3.67
C THR A 82 2.22 7.89 3.38
N GLY A 83 3.02 8.70 2.68
CA GLY A 83 4.42 8.39 2.38
C GLY A 83 4.65 7.27 1.35
N LEU A 84 3.58 6.64 0.84
CA LEU A 84 3.65 5.60 -0.19
C LEU A 84 3.79 6.20 -1.61
N PRO A 85 4.92 5.99 -2.30
CA PRO A 85 5.05 6.36 -3.71
C PRO A 85 4.22 5.44 -4.62
N PRO A 86 3.84 5.89 -5.83
CA PRO A 86 3.28 5.01 -6.85
C PRO A 86 4.32 3.93 -7.25
N ALA A 87 3.87 2.69 -7.47
CA ALA A 87 4.73 1.56 -7.82
C ALA A 87 4.11 0.64 -8.89
N VAL A 88 4.97 -0.09 -9.60
CA VAL A 88 4.61 -1.09 -10.64
C VAL A 88 4.59 -2.51 -10.11
#